data_AF-A0A968SLZ0-F1
#
_entry.id   AF-A0A968SLZ0-F1
#
_cell.length_a   1.000
_cell.length_b   1.000
_cell.length_c   1.000
_cell.angle_alpha   90.00
_cell.angle_beta   90.00
_cell.angle_gamma   90.00
#
_symmetry.space_group_name_H-M   'P 1'
#
loop_
_entity.id
_entity.type
_entity.pdbx_description
1 polymer ?
#
loop_
_entity_poly.entity_id
_entity_poly.type
_entity_poly.pdbx_seq_one_letter_code
_entity_poly.pdbx_strand_id
1 'polypeptide(L)'
;MAYSDFTIAKARETFNLVITEDKNLFAEVAGVQPSELLRMILQEYLTMAIAINSEKSRSEFIIAPVLAEVKRLSNHQISLFSGKEFNVEVVVNSNVNAIK
;
A
#
# COMPACT_ATOMS: atom_id res chain seq x y z
N MET A 1 -16.95 -8.82 -7.31
CA MET A 1 -16.89 -7.84 -6.20
C MET A 1 -15.66 -6.99 -6.43
N ALA A 2 -15.74 -5.67 -6.24
CA ALA A 2 -14.57 -4.81 -6.33
C ALA A 2 -13.72 -4.95 -5.06
N TYR A 3 -12.42 -4.61 -5.12
CA TYR A 3 -11.55 -4.67 -3.93
C TYR A 3 -12.01 -3.70 -2.84
N SER A 4 -12.56 -2.55 -3.21
CA SER A 4 -13.13 -1.57 -2.28
C SER A 4 -14.32 -2.11 -1.47
N ASP A 5 -14.94 -3.22 -1.90
CA ASP A 5 -16.07 -3.82 -1.21
C ASP A 5 -15.66 -4.71 -0.03
N PHE A 6 -14.35 -4.93 0.17
CA PHE A 6 -13.81 -5.75 1.25
C PHE A 6 -13.36 -4.90 2.44
N THR A 7 -13.84 -5.29 3.61
CA THR A 7 -13.27 -4.90 4.90
C THR A 7 -12.64 -6.13 5.54
N ILE A 8 -11.72 -5.95 6.48
CA ILE A 8 -11.12 -7.08 7.23
C ILE A 8 -12.19 -7.95 7.88
N ALA A 9 -13.21 -7.34 8.49
CA ALA A 9 -14.33 -8.08 9.10
C ALA A 9 -15.10 -8.94 8.08
N LYS A 10 -15.44 -8.36 6.92
CA LYS A 10 -16.14 -9.07 5.85
C LYS A 10 -15.28 -10.19 5.26
N ALA A 11 -13.98 -9.96 5.07
CA ALA A 11 -13.06 -10.99 4.59
C ALA A 11 -12.95 -12.15 5.59
N ARG A 12 -12.88 -11.85 6.89
CA ARG A 12 -12.84 -12.87 7.95
C ARG A 12 -14.06 -13.78 7.91
N GLU A 13 -15.26 -13.19 7.83
CA GLU A 13 -16.51 -13.96 7.79
C GLU A 13 -16.69 -14.74 6.48
N THR A 14 -16.45 -14.08 5.34
CA THR A 14 -16.67 -14.67 4.01
C THR A 14 -15.75 -15.87 3.74
N PHE A 15 -14.50 -15.79 4.19
CA PHE A 15 -13.49 -16.81 3.93
C PHE A 15 -13.13 -17.64 5.17
N ASN A 16 -13.85 -17.47 6.28
CA ASN A 16 -13.62 -18.15 7.56
C ASN A 16 -12.15 -18.06 8.03
N LEU A 17 -11.59 -16.84 7.99
CA LEU A 17 -10.18 -16.60 8.32
C LEU A 17 -9.97 -16.46 9.83
N VAL A 18 -8.80 -16.87 10.30
CA VAL A 18 -8.31 -16.56 11.65
C VAL A 18 -7.37 -15.36 11.55
N ILE A 19 -7.61 -14.31 12.32
CA ILE A 19 -6.74 -13.13 12.37
C ILE A 19 -5.70 -13.36 13.48
N THR A 20 -4.43 -13.13 13.16
CA THR A 20 -3.29 -13.20 14.09
C THR A 20 -2.61 -11.85 14.10
N GLU A 21 -2.66 -11.13 15.22
CA GLU A 21 -2.14 -9.75 15.34
C GLU A 21 -0.78 -9.66 16.02
N ASP A 22 -0.38 -10.70 16.76
CA ASP A 22 0.84 -10.77 17.56
C ASP A 22 2.07 -11.28 16.80
N LYS A 23 1.92 -11.57 15.51
CA LYS A 23 3.00 -12.12 14.68
C LYS A 23 3.76 -11.02 13.93
N ASN A 24 5.03 -10.84 14.27
CA ASN A 24 5.95 -10.05 13.47
C ASN A 24 6.43 -10.87 12.25
N LEU A 25 5.83 -10.62 11.08
CA LEU A 25 6.16 -11.32 9.82
C LEU A 25 7.60 -11.08 9.34
N PHE A 26 8.28 -10.05 9.85
CA PHE A 26 9.60 -9.63 9.40
C PHE A 26 10.65 -9.70 10.53
N ALA A 27 10.39 -10.44 11.61
CA ALA A 27 11.31 -10.54 12.75
C ALA A 27 12.72 -11.01 12.36
N GLU A 28 12.79 -11.92 11.39
CA GLU A 28 14.05 -12.51 10.88
C GLU A 28 14.67 -11.68 9.74
N VAL A 29 14.02 -10.61 9.30
CA VAL A 29 14.52 -9.77 8.19
C VAL A 29 15.36 -8.64 8.76
N ALA A 30 16.65 -8.64 8.42
CA ALA A 30 17.55 -7.55 8.80
C ALA A 30 17.06 -6.23 8.19
N GLY A 31 17.04 -5.18 9.01
CA GLY A 31 16.70 -3.84 8.55
C GLY A 31 17.72 -3.29 7.55
N VAL A 32 17.24 -2.47 6.61
CA VAL A 32 18.09 -1.77 5.63
C VAL A 32 18.27 -0.32 6.07
N GLN A 33 19.51 0.15 6.06
CA GLN A 33 19.79 1.56 6.37
C GLN A 33 19.35 2.46 5.21
N PRO A 34 18.70 3.60 5.48
CA PRO A 34 18.38 4.56 4.45
C PRO A 34 19.69 5.17 3.91
N SER A 35 19.74 5.38 2.59
CA SER A 35 20.87 6.09 2.00
C SER A 35 20.96 7.54 2.45
N GLU A 36 22.14 8.12 2.26
CA GLU A 36 22.36 9.55 2.49
C GLU A 36 21.37 10.44 1.73
N LEU A 37 21.01 10.06 0.50
CA LEU A 37 20.01 10.80 -0.28
C LEU A 37 18.65 10.84 0.44
N LEU A 38 18.14 9.68 0.89
CA LEU A 38 16.87 9.63 1.60
C LEU A 38 16.96 10.38 2.94
N ARG A 39 18.08 10.27 3.66
CA ARG A 39 18.31 10.99 4.92
C ARG A 39 18.24 12.50 4.71
N MET A 40 18.91 13.04 3.70
CA MET A 40 18.88 14.47 3.37
C MET A 40 17.47 14.93 2.99
N ILE A 41 16.77 14.18 2.15
CA ILE A 41 15.39 14.50 1.75
C ILE A 41 14.46 14.56 2.96
N LEU A 42 14.53 13.55 3.83
CA LEU A 42 13.67 13.51 5.01
C LEU A 42 14.04 14.59 6.03
N GLN A 43 15.32 14.94 6.20
CA GLN A 43 15.71 16.06 7.05
C GLN A 43 15.08 17.38 6.59
N GLU A 44 15.04 17.63 5.27
CA GLU A 44 14.46 18.84 4.71
C GLU A 44 12.92 18.85 4.80
N TYR A 45 12.26 17.76 4.38
CA TYR A 45 10.82 17.77 4.17
C TYR A 45 9.99 17.29 5.37
N LEU A 46 10.57 16.59 6.34
CA LEU A 46 9.80 16.05 7.47
C LEU A 46 9.12 17.15 8.28
N THR A 47 9.81 18.25 8.55
CA THR A 47 9.23 19.39 9.28
C THR A 47 8.05 19.99 8.50
N MET A 48 8.14 20.09 7.17
CA MET A 48 7.04 20.57 6.33
C MET A 48 5.84 19.62 6.35
N ALA A 49 6.09 18.31 6.25
CA ALA A 49 5.05 17.29 6.29
C ALA A 49 4.26 17.34 7.61
N ILE A 50 4.97 17.53 8.73
CA ILE A 50 4.36 17.65 10.06
C ILE A 50 3.62 18.98 10.20
N ALA A 51 4.18 20.08 9.71
CA ALA A 51 3.56 21.40 9.83
C ALA A 51 2.26 21.52 9.00
N ILE A 52 2.24 20.97 7.78
CA ILE A 52 1.04 21.01 6.91
C ILE A 52 0.01 19.97 7.37
N ASN A 53 0.46 18.79 7.83
CA ASN A 53 -0.35 17.73 8.41
C ASN A 53 -1.55 17.23 7.57
N SER A 54 -1.49 17.39 6.25
CA SER A 54 -2.49 16.82 5.35
C SER A 54 -2.07 15.43 4.87
N GLU A 55 -3.03 14.60 4.45
CA GLU A 55 -2.73 13.32 3.80
C GLU A 55 -1.81 13.49 2.60
N LYS A 56 -2.06 14.52 1.78
CA LYS A 56 -1.21 14.86 0.64
C LYS A 56 0.21 15.20 1.06
N SER A 57 0.38 16.03 2.10
CA SER A 57 1.72 16.42 2.57
C SER A 57 2.52 15.21 3.08
N ARG A 58 1.90 14.31 3.84
CA ARG A 58 2.56 13.07 4.28
C ARG A 58 2.88 12.15 3.09
N SER A 59 1.96 12.05 2.13
CA SER A 59 2.15 11.26 0.93
C SER A 59 3.34 11.75 0.10
N GLU A 60 3.48 13.06 -0.09
CA GLU A 60 4.50 13.65 -0.97
C GLU A 60 5.86 13.82 -0.29
N PHE A 61 5.87 14.20 0.99
CA PHE A 61 7.11 14.56 1.70
C PHE A 61 7.72 13.44 2.54
N ILE A 62 6.98 12.36 2.79
CA ILE A 62 7.48 11.21 3.56
C ILE A 62 7.34 9.92 2.74
N ILE A 63 6.11 9.57 2.34
CA ILE A 63 5.82 8.25 1.76
C ILE A 63 6.47 8.10 0.38
N ALA A 64 6.28 9.06 -0.53
CA ALA A 64 6.83 8.99 -1.88
C ALA A 64 8.38 8.91 -1.90
N PRO A 65 9.13 9.71 -1.11
CA PRO A 65 10.58 9.56 -0.99
C PRO A 65 11.01 8.17 -0.51
N VAL A 66 10.34 7.61 0.50
CA VAL A 66 10.64 6.26 1.00
C VAL A 66 10.39 5.21 -0.08
N LEU A 67 9.26 5.29 -0.79
CA LEU A 67 8.95 4.34 -1.88
C LEU A 67 9.92 4.47 -3.06
N ALA A 68 10.37 5.68 -3.37
CA ALA A 68 11.40 5.91 -4.38
C ALA A 68 12.74 5.27 -3.98
N GLU A 69 13.10 5.32 -2.69
CA GLU A 69 14.29 4.63 -2.17
C GLU A 69 14.16 3.11 -2.30
N VAL A 70 13.01 2.54 -1.94
CA VAL A 70 12.77 1.09 -2.11
C VAL A 70 12.93 0.70 -3.58
N LYS A 71 12.40 1.52 -4.51
CA LYS A 71 12.59 1.29 -5.94
C LYS A 71 14.06 1.29 -6.34
N ARG A 72 14.83 2.26 -5.85
CA ARG A 72 16.27 2.36 -6.12
C ARG A 72 17.03 1.15 -5.57
N LEU A 73 16.76 0.76 -4.32
CA LEU A 73 17.37 -0.40 -3.66
C LEU A 73 17.01 -1.73 -4.33
N SER A 74 15.83 -1.81 -4.96
CA SER A 74 15.42 -2.99 -5.74
C SER A 74 16.04 -3.08 -7.14
N ASN A 75 17.04 -2.23 -7.44
CA ASN A 75 17.58 -2.05 -8.80
C ASN A 75 16.49 -1.70 -9.83
N HIS A 76 15.53 -0.86 -9.43
CA HIS A 76 14.42 -0.40 -10.26
C HIS A 76 13.49 -1.50 -10.81
N GLN A 77 13.48 -2.67 -10.18
CA GLN A 77 12.63 -3.80 -10.58
C GLN A 77 11.17 -3.64 -10.13
N ILE A 78 10.86 -2.65 -9.31
CA ILE A 78 9.50 -2.32 -8.90
C ILE A 78 9.05 -1.00 -9.54
N SER A 79 7.73 -0.89 -9.75
CA SER A 79 7.09 0.32 -10.26
C SER A 79 6.23 0.96 -9.19
N LEU A 80 6.23 2.29 -9.17
CA LEU A 80 5.38 3.09 -8.29
C LEU A 80 4.31 3.79 -9.13
N PHE A 81 3.05 3.59 -8.76
CA PHE A 81 1.91 4.22 -9.40
C PHE A 81 1.16 5.06 -8.36
N SER A 82 1.11 6.37 -8.56
CA SER A 82 0.37 7.29 -7.69
C SER A 82 -0.94 7.71 -8.37
N GLY A 83 -2.05 7.69 -7.63
CA GLY A 83 -3.37 8.10 -8.15
C GLY A 83 -3.91 7.20 -9.26
N LYS A 84 -3.54 5.92 -9.29
CA LYS A 84 -4.10 4.93 -10.22
C LYS A 84 -5.05 4.01 -9.49
N GLU A 85 -6.28 3.93 -9.98
CA GLU A 85 -7.23 2.94 -9.52
C GLU A 85 -6.83 1.56 -10.05
N PHE A 86 -6.80 0.58 -9.15
CA PHE A 86 -6.60 -0.82 -9.50
C PHE A 86 -7.96 -1.51 -9.60
N ASN A 87 -8.68 -1.18 -10.67
CA ASN A 87 -10.01 -1.70 -10.92
C ASN A 87 -9.91 -3.10 -11.52
N VAL A 88 -10.60 -4.06 -10.90
CA VAL A 88 -10.82 -5.40 -11.47
C VAL A 88 -12.24 -5.43 -12.03
N GLU A 89 -12.40 -5.97 -13.23
CA GLU A 89 -13.72 -6.18 -13.80
C GLU A 89 -14.58 -7.03 -12.87
N VAL A 90 -15.75 -6.51 -12.51
CA VAL A 90 -16.73 -7.29 -11.78
C VAL A 90 -17.27 -8.33 -12.75
N VAL A 91 -16.83 -9.59 -12.62
CA VAL A 91 -17.47 -10.70 -13.31
C VAL A 91 -18.90 -10.81 -12.79
N VAL A 92 -19.84 -10.27 -13.54
CA VAL A 92 -21.26 -10.50 -13.33
C VAL A 92 -21.53 -11.88 -13.94
N ASN A 93 -21.70 -12.90 -13.10
CA ASN A 93 -22.28 -14.16 -13.55
C ASN A 93 -23.75 -13.89 -13.90
N SER A 94 -24.00 -13.44 -15.13
CA SER A 94 -25.32 -13.52 -15.75
C SER A 94 -25.63 -15.00 -15.95
N ASN A 95 -26.20 -15.64 -14.93
CA ASN A 95 -27.03 -16.81 -15.13
C ASN A 95 -28.19 -16.37 -16.03
N VAL A 96 -28.00 -16.56 -17.33
CA VAL A 96 -29.08 -16.52 -18.32
C VAL A 96 -30.04 -17.63 -17.90
N ASN A 97 -31.08 -17.25 -17.14
CA ASN A 97 -32.31 -18.03 -17.06
C ASN A 97 -32.92 -18.03 -18.47
N ALA A 98 -32.45 -18.95 -19.32
CA ALA A 98 -33.20 -19.41 -20.47
C ALA A 98 -34.27 -20.38 -19.94
N ILE A 99 -35.37 -19.83 -19.43
CA ILE A 99 -36.62 -20.56 -19.22
C ILE A 99 -37.74 -19.77 -19.90
N LYS A 100 -37.85 -19.97 -21.22
CA LYS A 100 -39.04 -20.44 -21.97
C LYS A 100 -38.83 -20.23 -23.46
#